data_AF-A0A2M8CGR4-F1
#
_entry.id   AF-A0A2M8CGR4-F1
#
_cell.length_a   1.000
_cell.length_b   1.000
_cell.length_c   1.000
_cell.angle_alpha   90.00
_cell.angle_beta   90.00
_cell.angle_gamma   90.00
#
_symmetry.space_group_name_H-M   'P 1'
#
loop_
_entity.id
_entity.type
_entity.pdbx_description
1 polymer ?
#
loop_
_entity_poly.entity_id
_entity_poly.type
_entity_poly.pdbx_seq_one_letter_code
_entity_poly.pdbx_strand_id
1 'polypeptide(L)' 'MSEKGKKTEELQSIKFWKEDNHAIELDCTETEMLDQKINYIHDNPLKEGIVNDVCHYLSSSARNYCDQKGLLEIEFL' A
#
# COMPACT_ATOMS: atom_id res chain seq x y z
N MET A 1 -27.93 -41.00 8.05
CA MET A 1 -26.59 -40.62 7.55
C MET A 1 -26.63 -39.14 7.22
N SER A 2 -25.60 -38.42 7.66
CA SER A 2 -25.58 -37.01 8.03
C SER A 2 -26.10 -36.03 6.96
N GLU A 3 -26.98 -35.14 7.44
CA GLU A 3 -27.32 -33.87 6.81
C GLU A 3 -26.10 -32.94 6.68
N LYS A 4 -26.31 -31.92 5.83
CA LYS A 4 -25.63 -30.60 5.73
C LYS A 4 -24.73 -30.39 4.52
N GLY A 5 -25.36 -30.41 3.34
CA GLY A 5 -25.09 -29.40 2.33
C GLY A 5 -26.00 -28.19 2.56
N LYS A 6 -25.87 -27.48 3.69
CA LYS A 6 -26.49 -26.14 3.81
C LYS A 6 -25.68 -25.22 2.92
N LYS A 7 -26.08 -25.09 1.65
CA LYS A 7 -25.73 -23.92 0.84
C LYS A 7 -26.34 -22.74 1.56
N THR A 8 -25.53 -22.05 2.37
CA THR A 8 -25.92 -20.74 2.86
C THR A 8 -26.17 -19.90 1.60
N GLU A 9 -27.40 -19.43 1.45
CA GLU A 9 -27.71 -18.22 0.71
C GLU A 9 -27.04 -17.04 1.44
N GLU A 10 -25.72 -17.11 1.60
CA GLU A 10 -24.90 -15.98 1.97
C GLU A 10 -25.08 -15.02 0.82
N LEU A 11 -25.74 -13.89 1.11
CA LEU A 11 -25.78 -12.73 0.24
C LEU A 11 -24.52 -12.71 -0.61
N GLN A 12 -24.70 -12.68 -1.93
CA GLN A 12 -23.65 -12.48 -2.94
C GLN A 12 -23.02 -11.09 -2.74
N SER A 13 -22.41 -10.89 -1.58
CA SER A 13 -21.71 -9.70 -1.18
C SER A 13 -20.35 -9.81 -1.86
N ILE A 14 -20.14 -8.93 -2.83
CA ILE A 14 -18.87 -8.82 -3.54
C ILE A 14 -17.82 -8.47 -2.48
N LYS A 15 -16.93 -9.41 -2.17
CA LYS A 15 -15.76 -9.14 -1.32
C LYS A 15 -14.79 -8.28 -2.13
N PHE A 16 -14.69 -7.01 -1.75
CA PHE A 16 -13.76 -6.07 -2.38
C PHE A 16 -12.31 -6.29 -1.93
N TRP A 17 -12.11 -6.60 -0.65
CA TRP A 17 -10.79 -6.82 -0.05
C TRP A 17 -10.35 -8.28 -0.15
N LYS A 18 -9.03 -8.48 -0.31
CA LYS A 18 -8.42 -9.79 -0.11
C LYS A 18 -8.39 -10.15 1.37
N GLU A 19 -8.38 -11.45 1.66
CA GLU A 19 -8.38 -11.96 3.04
C GLU A 19 -6.98 -11.96 3.68
N ASP A 20 -5.92 -11.77 2.88
CA ASP A 20 -4.53 -11.74 3.32
C ASP A 20 -3.97 -10.31 3.47
N ASN A 21 -2.99 -10.17 4.37
CA ASN A 21 -2.19 -8.96 4.52
C ASN A 21 -0.73 -9.35 4.82
N HIS A 22 0.22 -8.58 4.31
CA HIS A 22 1.66 -8.79 4.53
C HIS A 22 2.22 -7.68 5.42
N ALA A 23 1.84 -7.70 6.69
CA ALA A 23 2.37 -6.76 7.68
C ALA A 23 3.85 -7.08 7.98
N ILE A 24 4.68 -6.05 7.96
CA ILE A 24 6.10 -6.13 8.32
C ILE A 24 6.34 -5.11 9.43
N GLU A 25 6.93 -5.55 10.53
CA GLU A 25 7.35 -4.66 11.61
C GLU A 25 8.55 -3.81 11.16
N LEU A 26 8.54 -2.53 11.52
CA LEU A 26 9.63 -1.61 11.25
C LEU A 26 10.25 -1.18 12.58
N ASP A 27 11.52 -1.50 12.76
CA ASP A 27 12.31 -0.90 13.83
C ASP A 27 12.76 0.50 13.40
N CYS A 28 12.29 1.52 14.11
CA CYS A 28 12.59 2.91 13.81
C CYS A 28 14.06 3.28 14.09
N THR A 29 14.82 2.41 14.77
CA THR A 29 16.26 2.57 14.97
C THR A 29 17.06 2.06 13.76
N GLU A 30 16.46 1.22 12.91
CA GLU A 30 17.06 0.70 11.67
C GLU A 30 16.66 1.53 10.46
N THR A 31 17.34 2.67 10.30
CA THR A 31 17.09 3.65 9.22
C THR A 31 17.16 3.04 7.81
N GLU A 32 18.08 2.09 7.57
CA GLU A 32 18.21 1.42 6.27
C GLU A 32 16.95 0.65 5.87
N MET A 33 16.30 -0.03 6.83
CA MET A 33 15.06 -0.76 6.58
C MET A 33 13.91 0.20 6.26
N LEU A 34 13.85 1.32 7.00
CA LEU A 34 12.86 2.37 6.77
C LEU A 34 12.99 2.95 5.35
N ASP A 35 14.18 3.39 4.97
CA ASP A 35 14.46 3.96 3.65
C ASP A 35 14.15 2.95 2.54
N GLN A 36 14.49 1.68 2.73
CA GLN A 36 14.16 0.62 1.77
C GLN A 36 12.65 0.50 1.56
N LYS A 37 11.84 0.55 2.63
CA LYS A 37 10.37 0.45 2.51
C LYS A 37 9.75 1.71 1.92
N ILE A 38 10.24 2.89 2.28
CA ILE A 38 9.79 4.16 1.70
C ILE A 38 10.02 4.14 0.18
N ASN A 39 11.24 3.82 -0.25
CA ASN A 39 11.59 3.72 -1.68
C ASN A 39 10.74 2.68 -2.40
N TYR A 40 10.51 1.51 -1.79
CA TYR A 40 9.61 0.50 -2.36
C TYR A 40 8.21 1.06 -2.62
N ILE A 41 7.63 1.77 -1.66
CA ILE A 41 6.28 2.35 -1.79
C ILE A 41 6.25 3.45 -2.87
N HIS A 42 7.27 4.33 -2.90
CA HIS A 42 7.36 5.41 -3.88
C HIS A 42 7.59 4.91 -5.31
N ASP A 43 8.33 3.81 -5.47
CA ASP A 43 8.60 3.19 -6.77
C ASP A 43 7.41 2.43 -7.35
N ASN A 44 6.45 1.98 -6.53
CA ASN A 44 5.36 1.10 -6.97
C ASN A 44 4.60 1.66 -8.21
N PRO A 45 4.18 2.94 -8.25
CA PRO A 45 3.52 3.51 -9.42
C PRO A 45 4.38 3.51 -10.69
N LEU A 46 5.71 3.64 -10.55
CA LEU A 46 6.66 3.57 -11.66
C LEU A 46 6.82 2.13 -12.15
N LYS A 47 7.00 1.17 -11.23
CA LYS A 47 7.15 -0.27 -11.54
C LYS A 47 5.90 -0.85 -12.21
N GLU A 48 4.71 -0.39 -11.81
CA GLU A 48 3.44 -0.76 -12.42
C GLU A 48 3.15 -0.02 -13.73
N GLY A 49 4.02 0.90 -14.17
CA GLY A 49 3.87 1.64 -15.42
C GLY A 49 2.75 2.68 -15.42
N ILE A 50 2.28 3.11 -14.24
CA ILE A 50 1.23 4.13 -14.09
C ILE A 50 1.81 5.53 -14.41
N VAL A 51 3.08 5.75 -14.03
CA VAL A 51 3.81 6.99 -14.26
C VAL A 51 5.22 6.68 -14.78
N ASN A 52 5.83 7.65 -15.46
CA ASN A 52 7.23 7.54 -15.93
C ASN A 52 8.24 8.13 -14.94
N ASP A 53 7.77 8.72 -13.84
CA ASP A 53 8.58 9.31 -12.78
C ASP A 53 7.82 9.19 -11.45
N VAL A 54 8.50 8.78 -10.38
CA VAL A 54 7.90 8.57 -9.05
C VAL A 54 7.25 9.84 -8.50
N CYS A 55 7.83 11.02 -8.79
CA CYS A 55 7.33 12.31 -8.34
C CYS A 55 6.05 12.74 -9.08
N HIS A 56 5.63 12.06 -10.15
CA HIS A 56 4.39 12.39 -10.87
C HIS A 56 3.14 11.73 -10.28
N TYR A 57 3.29 10.75 -9.37
CA TYR A 57 2.11 10.09 -8.79
C TYR A 57 1.47 10.94 -7.69
N LEU A 58 0.31 11.52 -8.00
CA LEU A 58 -0.38 12.48 -7.13
C LEU A 58 -0.79 11.88 -5.77
N SER A 59 -1.20 10.62 -5.76
CA SER A 59 -1.69 9.91 -4.58
C SER A 59 -0.57 9.25 -3.76
N SER A 60 0.65 9.78 -3.83
CA SER A 60 1.79 9.33 -3.02
C SER A 60 2.53 10.52 -2.42
N SER A 61 3.14 10.28 -1.26
CA SER A 61 4.05 11.23 -0.61
C SER A 61 5.40 11.36 -1.34
N ALA A 62 5.69 10.53 -2.36
CA ALA A 62 6.92 10.62 -3.16
C ALA A 62 7.20 12.06 -3.62
N ARG A 63 6.15 12.81 -3.96
CA ARG A 63 6.20 14.24 -4.31
C ARG A 63 6.94 15.07 -3.27
N ASN A 64 6.59 14.90 -1.99
CA ASN A 64 7.20 15.64 -0.88
C ASN A 64 8.70 15.36 -0.75
N TYR A 65 9.15 14.15 -1.12
CA TYR A 65 10.56 13.76 -1.10
C TYR A 65 11.33 14.25 -2.34
N CYS A 66 10.61 14.71 -3.38
CA CYS A 66 11.19 15.32 -4.57
C CYS A 66 11.16 16.86 -4.53
N ASP A 67 11.06 17.46 -3.34
CA ASP A 67 10.87 18.91 -3.15
C ASP A 67 9.64 19.47 -3.87
N GLN A 68 8.65 18.62 -4.18
CA GLN A 68 7.37 19.03 -4.77
C GLN A 68 6.28 19.07 -3.70
N LYS A 69 5.30 19.96 -3.91
CA LYS A 69 4.11 19.97 -3.06
C LYS A 69 3.30 18.68 -3.24
N GLY A 70 3.24 17.88 -2.18
CA GLY A 70 2.33 16.74 -2.05
C GLY A 70 0.89 17.19 -1.75
N LEU A 71 -0.04 16.24 -1.79
CA LEU A 71 -1.44 16.51 -1.40
C LEU A 71 -1.58 16.79 0.10
N LEU A 72 -0.69 16.19 0.89
CA LEU A 72 -0.63 16.33 2.33
C LEU A 72 0.77 16.79 2.73
N GLU A 73 0.85 17.58 3.79
CA GLU A 73 2.11 17.93 4.44
C GLU A 73 2.64 16.72 5.20
N ILE A 74 3.96 16.56 5.23
CA ILE A 74 4.64 15.49 5.98
C ILE A 74 5.47 16.11 7.10
N GLU A 75 5.48 15.46 8.25
CA GLU A 75 6.33 15.80 9.39
C GLU A 75 7.38 14.71 9.53
N PHE A 76 8.64 15.12 9.58
CA PHE A 76 9.75 14.23 9.90
C PHE A 76 9.92 14.22 11.43
N LEU A 77 10.00 13.02 11.99
CA LEU A 77 10.16 12.77 13.44
C LEU A 77 11.63 12.88 13.87
#